data_AF-A0A919Z197-F1
#
_entry.id   AF-A0A919Z197-F1
#
_cell.length_a   1.000
_cell.length_b   1.000
_cell.length_c   1.000
_cell.angle_alpha   90.00
_cell.angle_beta   90.00
_cell.angle_gamma   90.00
#
_symmetry.space_group_name_H-M   'P 1'
#
loop_
_entity.id
_entity.type
_entity.pdbx_description
1 polymer ?
#
loop_
_entity_poly.entity_id
_entity_poly.type
_entity_poly.pdbx_seq_one_letter_code
_entity_poly.pdbx_strand_id
1 'polypeptide(L)'
;MDGKQIAGEKAVEYIEDGMLLGLGTGSTVYWTLKKLGKRVKEGLRVQGVPTSRKTGELAAAFGIPLLNISETRELDLTIDGADEVDRYFNLIKGGGGALLREKMVATISRKLIIVVDESKTVPVLGRFPLPVEVVPYGWEVTRRQISELGCTLQLRYQDEVPFLTDNGNYILDCRFTAIEEPQELSTRLNSIPGVVENGLFVNRSDLVIVGGAHGVSIRTNVKGSDS
;
A
#
# COMPACT_ATOMS: atom_id res chain seq x y z
N MET A 1 18.25 -7.83 -13.90
CA MET A 1 17.89 -6.43 -13.56
C MET A 1 16.82 -6.52 -12.49
N ASP A 2 16.90 -5.77 -11.39
CA ASP A 2 15.95 -5.91 -10.27
C ASP A 2 14.54 -5.45 -10.69
N GLY A 3 13.56 -6.36 -10.68
CA GLY A 3 12.18 -6.08 -11.09
C GLY A 3 11.56 -4.92 -10.29
N LYS A 4 11.95 -4.76 -9.02
CA LYS A 4 11.49 -3.64 -8.20
C LYS A 4 11.99 -2.29 -8.72
N GLN A 5 13.26 -2.24 -9.13
CA GLN A 5 13.84 -1.02 -9.71
C GLN A 5 13.14 -0.65 -11.02
N ILE A 6 12.97 -1.63 -11.90
CA ILE A 6 12.36 -1.44 -13.22
C ILE A 6 10.92 -0.91 -13.08
N ALA A 7 10.10 -1.54 -12.23
CA ALA A 7 8.73 -1.09 -11.99
C ALA A 7 8.68 0.30 -11.34
N GLY A 8 9.50 0.52 -10.32
CA GLY A 8 9.52 1.78 -9.56
C GLY A 8 9.95 2.98 -10.42
N GLU A 9 10.99 2.81 -11.26
CA GLU A 9 11.45 3.87 -12.17
C GLU A 9 10.43 4.15 -13.29
N LYS A 10 9.77 3.11 -13.82
CA LYS A 10 8.74 3.27 -14.86
C LYS A 10 7.56 4.11 -14.38
N ALA A 11 7.17 3.97 -13.12
CA ALA A 11 6.04 4.71 -12.56
C ALA A 11 6.25 6.25 -12.56
N VAL A 12 7.50 6.71 -12.52
CA VAL A 12 7.83 8.15 -12.54
C VAL A 12 7.46 8.82 -13.88
N GLU A 13 7.32 8.05 -14.96
CA GLU A 13 6.85 8.58 -16.25
C GLU A 13 5.40 9.07 -16.22
N TYR A 14 4.61 8.68 -15.22
CA TYR A 14 3.23 9.14 -15.03
C TYR A 14 3.12 10.44 -14.21
N ILE A 15 4.27 10.98 -13.75
CA ILE A 15 4.30 12.20 -12.93
C ILE A 15 4.54 13.41 -13.84
N GLU A 16 3.62 14.36 -13.78
CA GLU A 16 3.68 15.62 -14.51
C GLU A 16 3.98 16.80 -13.57
N ASP A 17 4.42 17.91 -14.15
CA ASP A 17 4.70 19.13 -13.40
C ASP A 17 3.43 19.69 -12.76
N GLY A 18 3.53 20.11 -11.50
CA GLY A 18 2.43 20.66 -10.70
C GLY A 18 1.62 19.63 -9.90
N MET A 19 1.87 18.32 -10.07
CA MET A 19 1.11 17.29 -9.35
C MET A 19 1.39 17.27 -7.84
N LEU A 20 0.32 17.06 -7.08
CA LEU A 20 0.29 16.60 -5.70
C LEU A 20 0.24 15.07 -5.67
N LEU A 21 1.24 14.48 -5.02
CA LEU A 21 1.50 13.06 -5.07
C LEU A 21 1.23 12.38 -3.73
N GLY A 22 0.67 11.18 -3.75
CA GLY A 22 0.82 10.25 -2.64
C GLY A 22 2.10 9.44 -2.80
N LEU A 23 2.95 9.46 -1.78
CA LEU A 23 4.23 8.76 -1.77
C LEU A 23 4.08 7.47 -0.96
N GLY A 24 4.04 6.33 -1.64
CA GLY A 24 3.86 5.01 -1.04
C GLY A 24 5.00 4.53 -0.14
N THR A 25 4.90 3.30 0.36
CA THR A 25 5.89 2.69 1.26
C THR A 25 6.41 1.36 0.71
N GLY A 26 7.69 1.07 0.97
CA GLY A 26 8.29 -0.25 0.71
C GLY A 26 9.49 -0.23 -0.25
N SER A 27 10.10 -1.40 -0.42
CA SER A 27 11.35 -1.54 -1.18
C SER A 27 11.23 -1.21 -2.67
N THR A 28 10.04 -1.39 -3.26
CA THR A 28 9.79 -1.04 -4.66
C THR A 28 9.63 0.47 -4.81
N VAL A 29 8.88 1.09 -3.90
CA VAL A 29 8.65 2.54 -3.88
C VAL A 29 9.94 3.33 -3.64
N TYR A 30 10.93 2.76 -2.93
CA TYR A 30 12.27 3.36 -2.81
C TYR A 30 12.84 3.78 -4.18
N TRP A 31 12.68 2.95 -5.21
CA TRP A 31 13.19 3.24 -6.55
C TRP A 31 12.41 4.34 -7.25
N THR A 32 11.09 4.38 -7.04
CA THR A 32 10.23 5.50 -7.47
C THR A 32 10.70 6.81 -6.85
N LEU A 33 10.87 6.86 -5.53
CA LEU A 33 11.29 8.08 -4.81
C LEU A 33 12.70 8.53 -5.23
N LYS A 34 13.63 7.59 -5.39
CA LYS A 34 14.99 7.89 -5.85
C LYS A 34 15.01 8.52 -7.24
N LYS A 35 14.20 7.99 -8.16
CA LYS A 35 14.09 8.52 -9.53
C LYS A 35 13.32 9.85 -9.57
N LEU A 36 12.25 9.98 -8.78
CA LEU A 36 11.49 11.22 -8.61
C LEU A 36 12.38 12.34 -8.05
N GLY A 37 13.18 12.07 -7.02
CA GLY A 37 14.11 13.06 -6.48
C GLY A 37 15.12 13.59 -7.50
N LYS A 38 15.58 12.75 -8.44
CA LYS A 38 16.42 13.22 -9.57
C LYS A 38 15.64 14.19 -10.47
N ARG A 39 14.40 13.85 -10.83
CA ARG A 39 13.52 14.69 -11.65
C ARG A 39 13.23 16.04 -10.99
N VAL A 40 13.02 16.04 -9.67
CA VAL A 40 12.83 17.28 -8.89
C VAL A 40 14.08 18.16 -8.95
N LYS A 41 15.28 17.58 -8.79
CA LYS A 41 16.55 18.31 -8.96
C LYS A 41 16.76 18.85 -10.37
N GLU A 42 16.19 18.18 -11.38
CA GLU A 42 16.18 18.61 -12.79
C GLU A 42 15.10 19.67 -13.09
N GLY A 43 14.30 20.07 -12.11
CA GLY A 43 13.34 21.17 -12.21
C GLY A 43 11.86 20.77 -12.21
N LEU A 44 11.53 19.48 -12.05
CA LEU A 44 10.14 19.04 -11.88
C LEU A 44 9.56 19.58 -10.57
N ARG A 45 8.43 20.29 -10.64
CA ARG A 45 7.73 20.84 -9.47
C ARG A 45 6.60 19.91 -9.05
N VAL A 46 6.72 19.32 -7.86
CA VAL A 46 5.70 18.46 -7.25
C VAL A 46 5.72 18.63 -5.74
N GLN A 47 4.66 18.20 -5.06
CA GLN A 47 4.63 18.05 -3.61
C GLN A 47 4.07 16.67 -3.25
N GLY A 48 4.56 16.07 -2.16
CA GLY A 48 4.23 14.69 -1.80
C GLY A 48 3.68 14.52 -0.39
N VAL A 49 2.59 13.76 -0.26
CA VAL A 49 2.05 13.28 1.03
C VAL A 49 2.57 11.86 1.29
N PRO A 50 3.40 11.63 2.32
CA PRO A 50 3.96 10.32 2.59
C PRO A 50 2.99 9.38 3.31
N THR A 51 2.97 8.11 2.92
CA THR A 51 2.17 7.05 3.56
C THR A 51 2.82 6.45 4.81
N SER A 52 4.06 6.82 5.13
CA SER A 52 4.71 6.44 6.40
C SER A 52 5.73 7.49 6.83
N ARG A 53 6.13 7.49 8.11
CA ARG A 53 7.22 8.34 8.61
C ARG A 53 8.52 8.07 7.85
N LYS A 54 8.84 6.78 7.67
CA LYS A 54 9.98 6.31 6.89
C LYS A 54 9.97 6.83 5.44
N THR A 55 8.82 6.82 4.78
CA THR A 55 8.71 7.40 3.43
C THR A 55 8.93 8.92 3.45
N GLY A 56 8.40 9.62 4.44
CA GLY A 56 8.61 11.07 4.59
C GLY A 56 10.09 11.41 4.73
N GLU A 57 10.80 10.73 5.62
CA GLU A 57 12.25 10.90 5.82
C GLU A 57 13.04 10.62 4.53
N LEU A 58 12.70 9.53 3.83
CA LEU A 58 13.37 9.14 2.58
C LEU A 58 13.11 10.15 1.45
N ALA A 59 11.87 10.60 1.30
CA ALA A 59 11.49 11.58 0.28
C ALA A 59 12.17 12.93 0.52
N ALA A 60 12.22 13.39 1.78
CA ALA A 60 12.96 14.59 2.17
C ALA A 60 14.46 14.45 1.87
N ALA A 61 15.07 13.30 2.16
CA ALA A 61 16.48 13.03 1.85
C ALA A 61 16.78 13.04 0.34
N PHE A 62 15.79 12.69 -0.50
CA PHE A 62 15.90 12.82 -1.96
C PHE A 62 15.58 14.22 -2.51
N GLY A 63 15.16 15.15 -1.65
CA GLY A 63 14.84 16.53 -2.02
C GLY A 63 13.43 16.71 -2.59
N ILE A 64 12.50 15.77 -2.30
CA ILE A 64 11.10 15.89 -2.72
C ILE A 64 10.36 16.77 -1.69
N PRO A 65 9.72 17.88 -2.11
CA PRO A 65 8.91 18.71 -1.22
C PRO A 65 7.75 17.91 -0.62
N LEU A 66 7.55 18.04 0.70
CA LEU A 66 6.49 17.33 1.41
C LEU A 66 5.30 18.25 1.70
N LEU A 67 4.12 17.64 1.72
CA LEU A 67 2.84 18.27 2.05
C LEU A 67 2.16 17.46 3.16
N ASN A 68 1.56 18.10 4.16
CA ASN A 68 0.73 17.37 5.12
C ASN A 68 -0.60 16.99 4.48
N ILE A 69 -1.10 15.79 4.81
CA ILE A 69 -2.39 15.31 4.30
C ILE A 69 -3.55 16.26 4.63
N SER A 70 -3.48 17.01 5.74
CA SER A 70 -4.49 17.99 6.15
C SER A 70 -4.52 19.26 5.30
N GLU A 71 -3.47 19.52 4.51
CA GLU A 71 -3.35 20.71 3.66
C GLU A 71 -3.96 20.50 2.27
N THR A 72 -4.42 19.30 1.96
CA THR A 72 -5.07 18.99 0.68
C THR A 72 -6.35 18.19 0.86
N ARG A 73 -7.26 18.32 -0.10
CA ARG A 73 -8.49 17.53 -0.19
C ARG A 73 -8.37 16.37 -1.18
N GLU A 74 -7.44 16.47 -2.12
CA GLU A 74 -7.28 15.53 -3.23
C GLU A 74 -5.83 15.47 -3.70
N LEU A 75 -5.40 14.30 -4.16
CA LEU A 75 -4.10 14.06 -4.78
C LEU A 75 -4.29 13.64 -6.24
N ASP A 76 -3.41 14.11 -7.12
CA ASP A 76 -3.48 13.78 -8.54
C ASP A 76 -3.12 12.30 -8.78
N LEU A 77 -2.11 11.80 -8.07
CA LEU A 77 -1.56 10.46 -8.26
C LEU A 77 -0.91 9.92 -6.98
N THR A 78 -1.24 8.69 -6.59
CA THR A 78 -0.44 7.90 -5.65
C THR A 78 0.31 6.80 -6.38
N ILE A 79 1.60 6.65 -6.08
CA ILE A 79 2.40 5.48 -6.47
C ILE A 79 2.77 4.70 -5.21
N ASP A 80 2.41 3.43 -5.14
CA ASP A 80 2.66 2.60 -3.97
C ASP A 80 2.97 1.13 -4.34
N GLY A 81 3.53 0.37 -3.40
CA GLY A 81 3.75 -1.06 -3.55
C GLY A 81 2.55 -1.90 -3.10
N ALA A 82 2.61 -3.20 -3.37
CA ALA A 82 1.70 -4.19 -2.81
C ALA A 82 2.45 -5.46 -2.40
N ASP A 83 1.91 -6.16 -1.42
CA ASP A 83 2.39 -7.48 -1.00
C ASP A 83 1.83 -8.57 -1.92
N GLU A 84 0.57 -8.41 -2.37
CA GLU A 84 -0.07 -9.22 -3.42
C GLU A 84 -0.98 -8.37 -4.31
N VAL A 85 -1.09 -8.78 -5.57
CA VAL A 85 -2.02 -8.23 -6.56
C VAL A 85 -2.72 -9.38 -7.28
N ASP A 86 -4.05 -9.42 -7.22
CA ASP A 86 -4.83 -10.46 -7.90
C ASP A 86 -5.16 -10.12 -9.37
N ARG A 87 -5.93 -10.99 -10.03
CA ARG A 87 -6.39 -10.77 -11.41
C ARG A 87 -7.40 -9.62 -11.55
N TYR A 88 -8.07 -9.24 -10.47
CA TYR A 88 -9.10 -8.21 -10.39
C TYR A 88 -8.58 -6.88 -9.84
N PHE A 89 -7.26 -6.73 -9.72
CA PHE A 89 -6.61 -5.53 -9.18
C PHE A 89 -6.91 -5.27 -7.69
N ASN A 90 -7.37 -6.29 -6.95
CA ASN A 90 -7.41 -6.24 -5.50
C ASN A 90 -6.00 -6.47 -4.95
N LEU A 91 -5.70 -5.84 -3.82
CA LEU A 91 -4.38 -5.87 -3.23
C LEU A 91 -4.43 -6.38 -1.79
N ILE A 92 -3.38 -7.11 -1.40
CA ILE A 92 -2.93 -7.11 0.00
C ILE A 92 -1.79 -6.11 0.12
N LYS A 93 -1.89 -5.23 1.12
CA LYS A 93 -0.89 -4.24 1.52
C LYS A 93 -0.70 -4.27 3.04
N GLY A 94 0.31 -3.55 3.53
CA GLY A 94 0.59 -3.43 4.96
C GLY A 94 1.71 -4.33 5.48
N GLY A 95 2.39 -5.09 4.64
CA GLY A 95 3.59 -5.86 5.01
C GLY A 95 4.68 -4.98 5.64
N GLY A 96 4.76 -3.71 5.23
CA GLY A 96 5.65 -2.70 5.83
C GLY A 96 5.09 -1.96 7.06
N GLY A 97 3.85 -2.23 7.47
CA GLY A 97 3.23 -1.67 8.67
C GLY A 97 2.57 -0.29 8.53
N ALA A 98 2.35 0.17 7.29
CA ALA A 98 1.81 1.50 7.00
C ALA A 98 0.36 1.49 6.45
N LEU A 99 -0.35 0.36 6.55
CA LEU A 99 -1.61 0.13 5.82
C LEU A 99 -2.67 1.22 6.00
N LEU A 100 -2.85 1.74 7.22
CA LEU A 100 -3.86 2.77 7.49
C LEU A 100 -3.55 4.05 6.71
N ARG A 101 -2.32 4.56 6.82
CA ARG A 101 -1.88 5.78 6.13
C ARG A 101 -1.85 5.58 4.62
N GLU A 102 -1.41 4.42 4.14
CA GLU A 102 -1.50 4.03 2.73
C GLU A 102 -2.94 4.11 2.22
N LYS A 103 -3.91 3.58 2.97
CA LYS A 103 -5.32 3.58 2.58
C LYS A 103 -5.95 4.97 2.62
N MET A 104 -5.60 5.78 3.61
CA MET A 104 -6.04 7.18 3.69
C MET A 104 -5.58 7.99 2.47
N VAL A 105 -4.29 7.91 2.13
CA VAL A 105 -3.71 8.60 0.97
C VAL A 105 -4.30 8.08 -0.34
N ALA A 106 -4.42 6.76 -0.50
CA ALA A 106 -5.04 6.18 -1.68
C ALA A 106 -6.51 6.60 -1.85
N THR A 107 -7.25 6.81 -0.75
CA THR A 107 -8.66 7.21 -0.80
C THR A 107 -8.88 8.62 -1.34
N ILE A 108 -7.94 9.54 -1.10
CA ILE A 108 -8.01 10.91 -1.62
C ILE A 108 -7.29 11.08 -2.96
N SER A 109 -6.85 9.99 -3.59
CA SER A 109 -6.10 10.03 -4.84
C SER A 109 -7.01 9.80 -6.04
N ARG A 110 -6.92 10.66 -7.06
CA ARG A 110 -7.64 10.46 -8.33
C ARG A 110 -7.15 9.24 -9.10
N LYS A 111 -5.88 8.89 -8.94
CA LYS A 111 -5.27 7.71 -9.56
C LYS A 111 -4.35 6.99 -8.58
N LEU A 112 -4.46 5.67 -8.53
CA LEU A 112 -3.56 4.79 -7.80
C LEU A 112 -2.80 3.88 -8.76
N ILE A 113 -1.47 4.06 -8.79
CA ILE A 113 -0.54 3.18 -9.51
C ILE A 113 0.16 2.27 -8.51
N ILE A 114 0.09 0.97 -8.75
CA ILE A 114 0.77 -0.04 -7.96
C ILE A 114 2.04 -0.51 -8.67
N VAL A 115 3.17 -0.48 -7.99
CA VAL A 115 4.47 -0.97 -8.47
C VAL A 115 4.88 -2.25 -7.75
N VAL A 116 5.08 -3.32 -8.52
CA VAL A 116 5.46 -4.63 -7.95
C VAL A 116 6.47 -5.36 -8.83
N ASP A 117 7.20 -6.28 -8.23
CA ASP A 117 7.90 -7.32 -8.98
C ASP A 117 6.94 -8.48 -9.30
N GLU A 118 7.27 -9.28 -10.32
CA GLU A 118 6.41 -10.37 -10.81
C GLU A 118 6.02 -11.41 -9.74
N SER A 119 6.80 -11.55 -8.67
CA SER A 119 6.47 -12.49 -7.58
C SER A 119 5.20 -12.10 -6.82
N LYS A 120 4.76 -10.83 -6.91
CA LYS A 120 3.60 -10.30 -6.18
C LYS A 120 2.27 -10.52 -6.89
N THR A 121 2.29 -10.90 -8.17
CA THR A 121 1.05 -11.22 -8.89
C THR A 121 0.58 -12.63 -8.54
N VAL A 122 -0.66 -12.75 -8.09
CA VAL A 122 -1.27 -14.02 -7.67
C VAL A 122 -2.62 -14.22 -8.38
N PRO A 123 -3.07 -15.47 -8.58
CA PRO A 123 -4.40 -15.71 -9.14
C PRO A 123 -5.52 -15.30 -8.18
N VAL A 124 -5.31 -15.52 -6.88
CA VAL A 124 -6.21 -15.20 -5.76
C VAL A 124 -5.38 -14.70 -4.58
N LEU A 125 -5.90 -13.75 -3.80
CA LEU A 125 -5.24 -13.20 -2.63
C LEU A 125 -5.15 -14.25 -1.49
N GLY A 126 -4.15 -14.11 -0.62
CA GLY A 126 -4.07 -14.84 0.65
C GLY A 126 -2.81 -15.67 0.84
N ARG A 127 -1.90 -15.73 -0.14
CA ARG A 127 -0.60 -16.40 0.04
C ARG A 127 0.30 -15.58 0.97
N PHE A 128 0.22 -14.25 0.91
CA PHE A 128 0.77 -13.35 1.91
C PHE A 128 -0.20 -13.19 3.09
N PRO A 129 0.27 -13.24 4.35
CA PRO A 129 -0.60 -12.99 5.51
C PRO A 129 -1.22 -11.59 5.44
N LEU A 130 -2.55 -11.50 5.54
CA LEU A 130 -3.28 -10.25 5.56
C LEU A 130 -2.98 -9.46 6.86
N PRO A 131 -2.36 -8.28 6.78
CA PRO A 131 -2.16 -7.44 7.96
C PRO A 131 -3.48 -6.82 8.42
N VAL A 132 -3.78 -6.89 9.71
CA VAL A 132 -4.93 -6.22 10.34
C VAL A 132 -4.41 -5.34 11.47
N GLU A 133 -4.57 -4.02 11.34
CA GLU A 133 -4.20 -3.04 12.36
C GLU A 133 -5.28 -3.02 13.45
N VAL A 134 -4.86 -3.18 14.71
CA VAL A 134 -5.76 -3.25 15.87
C VAL A 134 -5.27 -2.36 17.00
N VAL A 135 -6.21 -1.80 17.76
CA VAL A 135 -5.85 -1.02 18.95
C VAL A 135 -5.15 -1.92 19.98
N PRO A 136 -4.16 -1.41 20.75
CA PRO A 136 -3.48 -2.22 21.76
C PRO A 136 -4.38 -2.68 22.92
N TYR A 137 -5.37 -1.85 23.28
CA TYR A 137 -6.28 -2.15 24.38
C TYR A 137 -7.14 -3.38 24.06
N GLY A 138 -6.96 -4.46 24.82
CA GLY A 138 -7.72 -5.69 24.66
C GLY A 138 -7.51 -6.38 23.31
N TRP A 139 -6.33 -6.20 22.68
CA TRP A 139 -6.03 -6.77 21.37
C TRP A 139 -6.24 -8.29 21.33
N GLU A 140 -6.07 -9.02 22.46
CA GLU A 140 -6.33 -10.46 22.55
C GLU A 140 -7.81 -10.82 22.38
N VAL A 141 -8.73 -9.90 22.70
CA VAL A 141 -10.18 -10.04 22.45
C VAL A 141 -10.46 -9.89 20.96
N THR A 142 -9.95 -8.81 20.35
CA THR A 142 -10.04 -8.55 18.91
C THR A 142 -9.45 -9.73 18.12
N ARG A 143 -8.31 -10.25 18.58
CA ARG A 143 -7.63 -11.43 18.04
C ARG A 143 -8.55 -12.65 17.96
N ARG A 144 -9.32 -12.93 19.01
CA ARG A 144 -10.25 -14.07 19.03
C ARG A 144 -11.36 -13.89 17.99
N GLN A 145 -11.96 -12.71 17.92
CA GLN A 145 -13.00 -12.42 16.93
C GLN A 145 -12.49 -12.50 15.49
N ILE A 146 -11.28 -12.01 15.21
CA ILE A 146 -10.67 -12.15 13.88
C ILE A 146 -10.42 -13.62 13.54
N SER A 147 -9.99 -14.44 14.50
CA SER A 147 -9.74 -15.87 14.24
C SER A 147 -11.01 -16.65 13.85
N GLU A 148 -12.19 -16.21 14.28
CA GLU A 148 -13.49 -16.77 13.89
C GLU A 148 -13.81 -16.53 12.39
N LEU A 149 -13.07 -15.65 11.71
CA LEU A 149 -13.17 -15.43 10.27
C LEU A 149 -12.43 -16.50 9.43
N GLY A 150 -11.83 -17.50 10.07
CA GLY A 150 -11.23 -18.65 9.38
C GLY A 150 -9.74 -18.49 9.03
N CYS A 151 -9.01 -17.60 9.71
CA CYS A 151 -7.56 -17.47 9.57
C CYS A 151 -6.80 -17.98 10.80
N THR A 152 -5.57 -18.43 10.57
CA THR A 152 -4.56 -18.46 11.65
C THR A 152 -3.88 -17.11 11.71
N LEU A 153 -3.53 -16.61 12.90
CA LEU A 153 -2.94 -15.29 13.01
C LEU A 153 -1.89 -15.21 14.11
N GLN A 154 -0.95 -14.29 13.93
CA GLN A 154 0.09 -13.96 14.90
C GLN A 154 0.18 -12.45 15.12
N LEU A 155 0.54 -12.03 16.33
CA LEU A 155 0.93 -10.65 16.58
C LEU A 155 2.25 -10.38 15.84
N ARG A 156 2.34 -9.26 15.14
CA ARG A 156 3.57 -8.84 14.49
C ARG A 156 4.56 -8.35 15.53
N TYR A 157 5.79 -8.86 15.46
CA TYR A 157 6.91 -8.42 16.30
C TYR A 157 7.94 -7.68 15.45
N GLN A 158 8.61 -6.71 16.08
CA GLN A 158 9.86 -6.15 15.61
C GLN A 158 10.89 -6.43 16.70
N ASP A 159 11.89 -7.23 16.37
CA ASP A 159 12.77 -7.86 17.37
C ASP A 159 11.93 -8.64 18.39
N GLU A 160 12.08 -8.36 19.69
CA GLU A 160 11.39 -9.06 20.78
C GLU A 160 10.17 -8.30 21.34
N VAL A 161 9.75 -7.21 20.68
CA VAL A 161 8.62 -6.39 21.12
C VAL A 161 7.51 -6.34 20.08
N PRO A 162 6.23 -6.22 20.49
CA PRO A 162 5.14 -6.00 19.56
C PRO A 162 5.41 -4.80 18.65
N PHE A 163 5.23 -5.00 17.34
CA PHE A 163 5.37 -3.94 16.36
C PHE A 163 4.31 -2.87 16.59
N LEU A 164 4.72 -1.60 16.60
CA LEU A 164 3.83 -0.45 16.66
C LEU A 164 3.78 0.25 15.31
N THR A 165 2.57 0.49 14.79
CA THR A 165 2.37 1.32 13.60
C THR A 165 2.75 2.77 13.88
N ASP A 166 2.84 3.59 12.83
CA ASP A 166 3.02 5.06 12.95
C ASP A 166 1.94 5.72 13.83
N ASN A 167 0.79 5.06 14.00
CA ASN A 167 -0.35 5.52 14.80
C ASN A 167 -0.42 4.86 16.19
N GLY A 168 0.57 4.04 16.57
CA GLY A 168 0.65 3.41 17.89
C GLY A 168 -0.23 2.18 18.06
N ASN A 169 -0.67 1.56 16.97
CA ASN A 169 -1.49 0.34 16.99
C ASN A 169 -0.63 -0.91 16.80
N TYR A 170 -1.19 -2.08 17.10
CA TYR A 170 -0.61 -3.38 16.77
C TYR A 170 -1.05 -3.85 15.39
N ILE A 171 -0.33 -4.84 14.86
CA ILE A 171 -0.74 -5.57 13.65
C ILE A 171 -0.86 -7.06 13.96
N LEU A 172 -1.98 -7.65 13.53
CA LEU A 172 -2.19 -9.09 13.46
C LEU A 172 -1.99 -9.56 12.01
N ASP A 173 -1.00 -10.42 11.80
CA ASP A 173 -0.74 -11.05 10.50
C ASP A 173 -1.63 -12.29 10.35
N CYS A 174 -2.67 -12.17 9.53
CA CYS A 174 -3.74 -13.16 9.39
C CYS A 174 -3.54 -14.01 8.13
N ARG A 175 -3.20 -15.28 8.28
CA ARG A 175 -3.03 -16.23 7.20
C ARG A 175 -4.34 -16.94 6.87
N PHE A 176 -4.83 -16.71 5.67
CA PHE A 176 -5.96 -17.41 5.06
C PHE A 176 -5.45 -18.46 4.07
N THR A 177 -6.26 -19.47 3.75
CA THR A 177 -5.94 -20.41 2.66
C THR A 177 -6.06 -19.71 1.30
N ALA A 178 -7.14 -18.96 1.12
CA ALA A 178 -7.42 -18.08 0.00
C ALA A 178 -8.44 -17.03 0.45
N ILE A 179 -8.45 -15.86 -0.20
CA ILE A 179 -9.40 -14.78 0.05
C ILE A 179 -10.20 -14.57 -1.24
N GLU A 180 -11.30 -15.32 -1.38
CA GLU A 180 -12.16 -15.28 -2.57
C GLU A 180 -13.04 -14.02 -2.61
N GLU A 181 -13.52 -13.57 -1.44
CA GLU A 181 -14.42 -12.43 -1.29
C GLU A 181 -13.75 -11.29 -0.50
N PRO A 182 -12.73 -10.60 -1.07
CA PRO A 182 -11.95 -9.62 -0.34
C PRO A 182 -12.77 -8.41 0.12
N GLN A 183 -13.80 -8.01 -0.64
CA GLN A 183 -14.68 -6.92 -0.22
C GLN A 183 -15.48 -7.28 1.03
N GLU A 184 -16.06 -8.48 1.06
CA GLU A 184 -16.85 -8.95 2.20
C GLU A 184 -15.97 -9.13 3.43
N LEU A 185 -14.79 -9.75 3.27
CA LEU A 185 -13.84 -9.93 4.36
C LEU A 185 -13.41 -8.58 4.95
N SER A 186 -13.11 -7.59 4.10
CA SER A 186 -12.75 -6.23 4.55
C SER A 186 -13.87 -5.59 5.36
N THR A 187 -15.12 -5.68 4.90
CA THR A 187 -16.30 -5.17 5.63
C THR A 187 -16.47 -5.86 6.99
N ARG A 188 -16.32 -7.18 7.04
CA ARG A 188 -16.44 -7.96 8.28
C ARG A 188 -15.33 -7.61 9.27
N LEU A 189 -14.08 -7.48 8.82
CA LEU A 189 -12.96 -7.04 9.65
C LEU A 189 -13.23 -5.65 10.23
N ASN A 190 -13.64 -4.70 9.40
CA ASN A 190 -13.90 -3.32 9.85
C ASN A 190 -15.13 -3.19 10.76
N SER A 191 -15.97 -4.23 10.86
CA SER A 191 -17.11 -4.28 11.78
C SER A 191 -16.75 -4.77 13.19
N ILE A 192 -15.52 -5.28 13.39
CA ILE A 192 -15.04 -5.77 14.69
C ILE A 192 -14.53 -4.60 15.53
N PRO A 193 -15.10 -4.34 16.72
CA PRO A 193 -14.56 -3.33 17.64
C PRO A 193 -13.10 -3.62 18.00
N GLY A 194 -12.25 -2.61 17.81
CA GLY A 194 -10.81 -2.71 18.04
C GLY A 194 -9.99 -2.99 16.79
N VAL A 195 -10.61 -3.38 15.66
CA VAL A 195 -9.97 -3.26 14.34
C VAL A 195 -9.95 -1.80 13.94
N VAL A 196 -8.78 -1.32 13.55
CA VAL A 196 -8.57 0.04 13.04
C VAL A 196 -8.67 0.06 11.53
N GLU A 197 -7.97 -0.87 10.86
CA GLU A 197 -8.00 -1.04 9.41
C GLU A 197 -7.39 -2.40 9.04
N ASN A 198 -7.56 -2.83 7.78
CA ASN A 198 -6.98 -4.07 7.26
C ASN A 198 -6.24 -3.86 5.94
N GLY A 199 -5.41 -4.82 5.55
CA GLY A 199 -4.56 -4.77 4.37
C GLY A 199 -5.27 -4.98 3.03
N LEU A 200 -6.60 -5.16 2.98
CA LEU A 200 -7.33 -5.34 1.72
C LEU A 200 -7.65 -3.99 1.09
N PHE A 201 -7.14 -3.80 -0.13
CA PHE A 201 -7.42 -2.63 -0.97
C PHE A 201 -8.20 -3.11 -2.20
N VAL A 202 -9.52 -3.04 -2.08
CA VAL A 202 -10.48 -3.55 -3.07
C VAL A 202 -11.03 -2.39 -3.89
N ASN A 203 -11.12 -2.55 -5.22
CA ASN A 203 -11.61 -1.50 -6.13
C ASN A 203 -10.87 -0.15 -6.01
N ARG A 204 -9.55 -0.19 -5.76
CA ARG A 204 -8.72 1.03 -5.60
C ARG A 204 -7.65 1.18 -6.66
N SER A 205 -7.01 0.10 -7.11
CA SER A 205 -5.91 0.18 -8.07
C SER A 205 -6.42 0.44 -9.49
N ASP A 206 -5.91 1.49 -10.13
CA ASP A 206 -6.24 1.84 -11.53
C ASP A 206 -5.23 1.23 -12.51
N LEU A 207 -3.97 1.09 -12.09
CA LEU A 207 -2.90 0.61 -12.96
C LEU A 207 -1.85 -0.12 -12.13
N VAL A 208 -1.38 -1.27 -12.62
CA VAL A 208 -0.31 -2.07 -12.00
C VAL A 208 0.86 -2.16 -12.96
N ILE A 209 2.03 -1.74 -12.51
CA ILE A 209 3.31 -1.85 -13.20
C ILE A 209 4.06 -3.03 -12.58
N VAL A 210 4.28 -4.06 -13.39
CA VAL A 210 4.96 -5.29 -12.98
C VAL A 210 6.35 -5.32 -13.62
N GLY A 211 7.39 -5.33 -12.80
CA GLY A 211 8.77 -5.54 -13.25
C GLY A 211 9.16 -7.01 -13.12
N GLY A 212 9.65 -7.61 -14.20
CA GLY A 212 10.08 -9.01 -14.22
C GLY A 212 11.36 -9.21 -15.02
N ALA A 213 11.80 -10.46 -15.13
CA ALA A 213 13.04 -10.82 -15.86
C ALA A 213 13.04 -10.36 -17.33
N HIS A 214 11.87 -10.22 -17.95
CA HIS A 214 11.68 -9.85 -19.35
C HIS A 214 11.33 -8.37 -19.58
N GLY A 215 11.38 -7.53 -18.54
CA GLY A 215 11.09 -6.10 -18.64
C GLY A 215 9.88 -5.66 -17.82
N VAL A 216 9.12 -4.68 -18.33
CA VAL A 216 7.92 -4.14 -17.67
C VAL A 216 6.66 -4.65 -18.37
N SER A 217 5.68 -5.10 -17.59
CA SER A 217 4.28 -5.24 -18.00
C SER A 217 3.42 -4.18 -17.32
N ILE A 218 2.52 -3.54 -18.08
CA ILE A 218 1.58 -2.53 -17.57
C ILE A 218 0.18 -3.08 -17.74
N ARG A 219 -0.54 -3.22 -16.62
CA ARG A 219 -1.92 -3.69 -16.57
C ARG A 219 -2.81 -2.52 -16.13
N THR A 220 -3.85 -2.23 -16.90
CA THR A 220 -4.82 -1.17 -16.56
C THR A 220 -6.13 -1.80 -16.12
N ASN A 221 -6.67 -1.33 -15.01
CA ASN A 221 -7.99 -1.69 -14.55
C ASN A 221 -9.01 -0.89 -15.35
N VAL A 222 -9.63 -1.52 -16.35
CA VAL A 222 -10.74 -0.90 -17.08
C VAL A 222 -11.95 -0.95 -16.15
N LYS A 223 -12.13 0.08 -15.32
CA LYS A 223 -13.36 0.24 -14.55
C LYS A 223 -14.51 0.36 -15.54
N GLY A 224 -15.33 -0.68 -15.62
CA GLY A 224 -16.55 -0.68 -16.42
C GLY A 224 -17.40 0.51 -16.02
N SER A 225 -17.84 1.27 -17.02
CA SER A 225 -18.85 2.30 -16.90
C SER A 225 -20.21 1.67 -16.59
N ASP A 226 -20.38 1.15 -15.38
CA ASP A 226 -21.69 0.71 -14.87
C ASP A 226 -22.00 1.53 -13.62
N SER A 227 -22.51 2.73 -13.89
CA SER A 227 -23.39 3.51 -13.01
C SER A 227 -24.77 2.89 -12.94
#